data_AF-A0A7Z9UI01-F1
#
_entry.id   AF-A0A7Z9UI01-F1
#
_cell.length_a   1.000
_cell.length_b   1.000
_cell.length_c   1.000
_cell.angle_alpha   90.00
_cell.angle_beta   90.00
_cell.angle_gamma   90.00
#
_symmetry.space_group_name_H-M   'P 1'
#
loop_
_entity.id
_entity.type
_entity.pdbx_description
1 polymer ?
#
loop_
_entity_poly.entity_id
_entity_poly.type
_entity_poly.pdbx_seq_one_letter_code
_entity_poly.pdbx_strand_id
1 'polypeptide(L)' 'MAHNITMTVNGQTCSGTVEARTLLVDFLRDHLGLTGTNIGCD' A
#
# COMPACT_ATOMS: atom_id res chain seq x y z
N MET A 1 -3.82 -11.37 -10.71
CA MET A 1 -4.39 -12.18 -9.62
C MET A 1 -4.21 -11.39 -8.36
N ALA A 2 -5.27 -11.28 -7.55
CA ALA A 2 -5.26 -10.53 -6.31
C ALA A 2 -4.74 -11.39 -5.15
N HIS A 3 -4.01 -10.76 -4.24
CA HIS A 3 -3.37 -11.38 -3.09
C HIS A 3 -3.71 -10.60 -1.82
N ASN A 4 -4.00 -11.32 -0.74
CA ASN A 4 -4.12 -10.71 0.58
C ASN A 4 -2.73 -10.55 1.18
N ILE A 5 -2.39 -9.31 1.57
CA ILE A 5 -1.13 -8.98 2.23
C ILE A 5 -1.41 -8.35 3.59
N THR A 6 -0.49 -8.57 4.53
CA THR A 6 -0.52 -7.99 5.88
C THR A 6 0.87 -7.48 6.22
N MET A 7 0.96 -6.28 6.79
CA MET A 7 2.21 -5.69 7.22
C MET A 7 1.99 -4.71 8.37
N THR A 8 3.08 -4.25 8.99
CA THR A 8 3.03 -3.18 9.99
C THR A 8 3.46 -1.87 9.34
N VAL A 9 2.60 -0.85 9.38
CA VAL A 9 2.87 0.51 8.88
C VAL A 9 2.75 1.48 10.04
N ASN A 10 3.79 2.27 10.31
CA ASN A 10 3.81 3.25 11.40
C ASN A 10 3.42 2.66 12.78
N GLY A 11 3.80 1.39 13.03
CA GLY A 11 3.49 0.67 14.26
C GLY A 11 2.08 0.07 14.34
N GLN A 12 1.24 0.24 13.32
CA GLN A 12 -0.09 -0.35 13.23
C GLN A 12 -0.13 -1.49 12.21
N THR A 13 -0.80 -2.59 12.55
CA THR A 13 -1.02 -3.69 11.59
C THR A 13 -2.07 -3.28 10.57
N CYS A 14 -1.74 -3.39 9.29
CA CYS A 14 -2.62 -3.10 8.17
C CYS A 14 -2.66 -4.29 7.21
N SER A 15 -3.81 -4.48 6.57
CA SER A 15 -4.04 -5.59 5.64
C SER A 15 -4.84 -5.10 4.44
N GLY A 16 -4.64 -5.73 3.29
CA GLY A 16 -5.45 -5.44 2.11
C GLY A 16 -5.29 -6.47 0.99
N THR A 17 -6.24 -6.46 0.07
CA THR A 17 -6.23 -7.30 -1.14
C THR A 17 -5.71 -6.47 -2.31
N VAL A 18 -4.62 -6.89 -2.93
CA VAL A 18 -3.95 -6.13 -4.01
C VAL A 18 -3.57 -7.03 -5.18
N GLU A 19 -3.47 -6.48 -6.38
CA GLU A 19 -2.88 -7.20 -7.51
C GLU A 19 -1.37 -7.40 -7.26
N ALA A 20 -0.81 -8.50 -7.77
CA ALA A 20 0.62 -8.83 -7.60
C ALA A 20 1.59 -7.72 -8.08
N ARG A 21 1.14 -6.85 -8.99
CA ARG A 21 1.91 -5.73 -9.55
C ARG A 21 1.72 -4.40 -8.82
N THR A 22 0.91 -4.37 -7.76
CA THR A 22 0.62 -3.12 -7.02
C THR A 22 1.88 -2.66 -6.31
N LEU A 23 2.27 -1.40 -6.52
CA LEU A 23 3.43 -0.84 -5.81
C LEU A 23 3.05 -0.53 -4.36
N LEU A 24 4.06 -0.53 -3.49
CA LEU A 24 3.83 -0.17 -2.08
C LEU A 24 3.32 1.27 -1.95
N VAL A 25 3.80 2.20 -2.78
CA VAL A 25 3.34 3.59 -2.75
C VAL A 25 1.85 3.71 -3.06
N ASP A 26 1.35 2.95 -4.04
CA ASP A 26 -0.07 2.92 -4.40
C ASP A 26 -0.90 2.26 -3.29
N PHE A 27 -0.39 1.19 -2.68
CA PHE A 27 -1.05 0.57 -1.52
C PHE A 27 -1.19 1.56 -0.35
N LEU A 28 -0.11 2.24 0.02
CA LEU A 28 -0.14 3.21 1.12
C LEU A 28 -1.08 4.38 0.84
N ARG A 29 -1.03 4.95 -0.37
CA ARG A 29 -1.80 6.13 -0.74
C ARG A 29 -3.27 5.82 -0.98
N ASP A 30 -3.56 4.81 -1.81
CA ASP A 30 -4.90 4.57 -2.33
C ASP A 30 -5.69 3.59 -1.46
N HIS A 31 -5.03 2.58 -0.88
CA HIS A 31 -5.72 1.58 -0.05
C HIS A 31 -5.74 1.99 1.42
N LEU A 32 -4.65 2.55 1.94
CA LEU A 32 -4.58 2.99 3.35
C LEU A 32 -4.83 4.48 3.56
N GLY A 33 -4.96 5.28 2.48
CA GLY A 33 -5.22 6.73 2.57
C GLY A 33 -4.03 7.54 3.10
N LEU A 34 -2.84 6.96 3.17
CA LEU A 34 -1.63 7.59 3.71
C LEU A 34 -0.90 8.36 2.60
N THR A 35 -1.39 9.56 2.31
CA THR A 35 -0.99 10.37 1.15
C THR A 35 0.32 11.14 1.31
N GLY A 36 1.02 11.01 2.45
CA GLY A 36 2.28 11.70 2.71
C GLY A 36 3.45 11.22 1.85
N THR A 37 3.44 9.96 1.39
CA THR A 37 4.45 9.43 0.47
C THR A 37 4.24 9.99 -0.93
N ASN A 38 5.08 10.92 -1.37
CA ASN A 38 4.96 11.53 -2.71
C ASN A 38 5.58 10.65 -3.82
N ILE A 39 5.03 10.74 -5.03
CA ILE A 39 5.60 10.18 -6.26
C ILE A 39 6.12 11.37 -7.07
N GLY A 40 7.44 11.49 -7.20
CA GLY A 40 8.08 12.63 -7.87
C GLY A 40 8.38 12.40 -9.36
N CYS A 41 8.48 11.13 -9.76
CA CYS A 41 8.70 10.67 -11.12
C CYS A 41 8.35 9.19 -11.19
N ASP A 42 7.99 8.73 -12.39
CA ASP A 42 7.91 7.32 -12.77
C ASP A 42 9.12 6.94 -13.64
#